data_AF-R6Y320-F1
#
_entry.id   AF-R6Y320-F1
#
_cell.length_a   1.000
_cell.length_b   1.000
_cell.length_c   1.000
_cell.angle_alpha   90.00
_cell.angle_beta   90.00
_cell.angle_gamma   90.00
#
_symmetry.space_group_name_H-M   'P 1'
#
loop_
_entity.id
_entity.type
_entity.pdbx_description
1 polymer ?
#
loop_
_entity_poly.entity_id
_entity_poly.type
_entity_poly.pdbx_seq_one_letter_code
_entity_poly.pdbx_strand_id
1 'polypeptide(L)'
;MLRVNIVEGVGPVLQIAEGWTANLPDGIHTPIDQRTDPTWPTTWFVPRTTGERAFRDVYSVMANWGANHGVTVYGHVGADLITLASMLRIPVTLHNVPQEKVYRPHAWAAFGTKDTEAADFAACKHYGPLYR
;
A
#
# COMPACT_ATOMS: atom_id res chain seq x y z
N MET A 1 4.12 -4.56 2.56
CA MET A 1 4.46 -4.46 1.13
C MET A 1 4.10 -3.07 0.63
N LEU A 2 4.91 -2.45 -0.22
CA LEU A 2 4.67 -1.12 -0.78
C LEU A 2 5.03 -1.08 -2.27
N ARG A 3 4.39 -0.18 -3.02
CA ARG A 3 4.65 0.04 -4.44
C ARG A 3 4.31 1.47 -4.84
N VAL A 4 5.24 2.13 -5.54
CA VAL A 4 4.94 3.35 -6.29
C VAL A 4 4.66 2.99 -7.74
N ASN A 5 3.59 3.52 -8.30
CA ASN A 5 3.28 3.46 -9.73
C ASN A 5 3.18 4.89 -10.28
N ILE A 6 3.38 5.07 -11.59
CA ILE A 6 3.14 6.35 -12.26
C ILE A 6 1.92 6.16 -13.14
N VAL A 7 0.87 6.94 -12.90
CA VAL A 7 -0.39 6.89 -13.64
C VAL A 7 -0.48 8.13 -14.52
N GLU A 8 -0.73 7.94 -15.82
CA GLU A 8 -0.88 9.04 -16.78
C GLU A 8 -1.99 10.00 -16.34
N GLY A 9 -1.71 11.31 -16.40
CA GLY A 9 -2.64 12.36 -15.96
C GLY A 9 -2.77 12.54 -14.44
N VAL A 10 -2.20 11.65 -13.63
CA VAL A 10 -2.19 11.74 -12.15
C VAL A 10 -0.78 11.99 -11.61
N GLY A 11 0.21 11.27 -12.12
CA GLY A 11 1.58 11.28 -11.59
C GLY A 11 1.87 10.07 -10.69
N PRO A 12 2.86 10.16 -9.78
CA PRO A 12 3.19 9.06 -8.87
C PRO A 12 2.05 8.81 -7.87
N VAL A 13 1.76 7.54 -7.61
CA VAL A 13 0.80 7.06 -6.61
C VAL A 13 1.44 5.98 -5.74
N LEU A 14 1.08 5.91 -4.46
CA LEU A 14 1.61 4.92 -3.52
C LEU A 14 0.54 3.90 -3.09
N GLN A 15 0.90 2.63 -3.07
CA GLN A 15 0.12 1.53 -2.50
C GLN A 15 0.87 0.91 -1.32
N ILE A 16 0.16 0.58 -0.24
CA ILE A 16 0.69 0.02 1.00
C ILE A 16 -0.21 -1.13 1.45
N ALA A 17 0.37 -2.28 1.76
CA ALA A 17 -0.34 -3.40 2.40
C ALA A 17 0.48 -3.91 3.58
N GLU A 18 0.05 -3.59 4.80
CA GLU A 18 0.60 -4.19 6.02
C GLU A 18 0.09 -5.62 6.20
N GLY A 19 0.91 -6.47 6.82
CA GLY A 19 0.63 -7.88 6.98
C GLY A 19 1.78 -8.60 7.66
N TRP A 20 1.81 -9.92 7.56
CA TRP A 20 2.83 -10.75 8.19
C TRP A 20 3.39 -11.77 7.21
N THR A 21 4.61 -12.21 7.48
CA THR A 21 5.13 -13.43 6.88
C THR A 21 4.48 -14.64 7.56
N ALA A 22 4.08 -15.63 6.77
CA ALA A 22 3.56 -16.89 7.28
C ALA A 22 4.62 -17.99 7.18
N ASN A 23 4.65 -18.86 8.19
CA ASN A 23 5.40 -20.11 8.10
C ASN A 23 4.43 -21.23 7.73
N LEU A 24 4.68 -21.88 6.59
CA LEU A 24 3.86 -22.98 6.11
C LEU A 24 4.53 -24.31 6.48
N PRO A 25 3.77 -25.33 6.94
CA PRO A 25 4.31 -26.67 7.11
C PRO A 25 4.96 -27.19 5.82
N ASP A 26 6.05 -27.96 5.93
CA ASP A 26 6.81 -28.45 4.76
C ASP A 26 5.95 -29.21 3.76
N GLY A 27 4.98 -30.01 4.24
CA GLY A 27 4.04 -30.75 3.40
C GLY A 27 3.09 -29.87 2.57
N ILE A 28 2.99 -28.58 2.90
CA ILE A 28 2.23 -27.56 2.15
C ILE A 28 3.18 -26.68 1.33
N HIS A 29 4.27 -26.20 1.92
CA HIS A 29 5.23 -25.33 1.24
C HIS A 29 5.87 -26.02 0.02
N THR A 30 6.46 -27.19 0.23
CA THR A 30 7.25 -27.92 -0.78
C THR A 30 6.51 -28.11 -2.11
N PRO A 31 5.26 -28.62 -2.15
CA PRO A 31 4.57 -28.81 -3.42
C PRO A 31 4.20 -27.51 -4.15
N ILE A 32 4.09 -26.38 -3.45
CA ILE A 32 3.79 -25.06 -4.06
C ILE A 32 5.08 -24.38 -4.55
N ASP A 33 6.18 -24.52 -3.81
CA ASP A 33 7.48 -23.98 -4.18
C ASP A 33 8.04 -24.66 -5.43
N GLN A 34 8.00 -26.00 -5.47
CA GLN A 34 8.47 -26.81 -6.60
C GLN A 34 7.70 -26.56 -7.91
N ARG A 35 6.44 -26.12 -7.84
CA ARG A 35 5.63 -25.81 -9.04
C ARG A 35 5.73 -24.35 -9.50
N THR A 36 6.45 -23.51 -8.74
CA THR A 36 6.62 -22.09 -9.04
C THR A 36 8.04 -21.86 -9.54
N ASP A 37 9.00 -21.62 -8.64
CA ASP A 37 10.42 -21.46 -8.96
C ASP A 37 11.27 -21.78 -7.72
N PRO A 38 11.64 -23.06 -7.47
CA PRO A 38 12.34 -23.47 -6.25
C PRO A 38 13.80 -23.00 -6.16
N THR A 39 14.31 -22.33 -7.20
CA THR A 39 15.65 -21.74 -7.21
C THR A 39 15.66 -20.30 -6.71
N TRP A 40 14.49 -19.69 -6.50
CA TRP A 40 14.33 -18.32 -6.07
C TRP A 40 13.89 -18.23 -4.60
N PRO A 41 14.18 -17.13 -3.90
CA PRO A 41 13.76 -16.95 -2.52
C PRO A 41 12.24 -16.72 -2.44
N THR A 42 11.55 -17.55 -1.64
CA THR A 42 10.11 -17.45 -1.41
C THR A 42 9.79 -16.68 -0.11
N THR A 43 8.77 -15.83 -0.15
CA THR A 43 8.16 -15.21 1.05
C THR A 43 6.66 -15.41 1.00
N TRP A 44 6.11 -16.17 1.95
CA TRP A 44 4.67 -16.31 2.12
C TRP A 44 4.13 -15.10 2.89
N PHE A 45 3.32 -14.26 2.23
CA PHE A 45 2.79 -13.03 2.80
C PHE A 45 1.28 -13.10 2.98
N VAL A 46 0.80 -12.64 4.14
CA VAL A 46 -0.63 -12.52 4.45
C VAL A 46 -0.94 -11.04 4.78
N PRO A 47 -1.67 -10.31 3.93
CA PRO A 47 -2.07 -8.94 4.24
C PRO A 47 -3.10 -8.92 5.37
N ARG A 48 -3.06 -7.88 6.21
CA ARG A 48 -4.15 -7.59 7.15
C ARG A 48 -5.37 -7.17 6.34
N THR A 49 -6.44 -7.95 6.42
CA THR A 49 -7.74 -7.58 5.83
C THR A 49 -8.51 -6.67 6.78
N THR A 50 -9.38 -5.84 6.21
CA THR A 50 -10.29 -4.96 6.96
C THR A 50 -11.76 -5.32 6.73
N GLY A 51 -12.05 -6.21 5.77
CA GLY A 51 -13.41 -6.52 5.34
C GLY A 51 -13.97 -5.50 4.34
N GLU A 52 -13.20 -4.47 3.97
CA GLU A 52 -13.67 -3.37 3.14
C GLU A 52 -12.85 -3.23 1.85
N ARG A 53 -13.54 -2.91 0.75
CA ARG A 53 -12.94 -2.52 -0.55
C ARG A 53 -11.80 -3.45 -0.97
N ALA A 54 -10.61 -2.92 -1.25
CA ALA A 54 -9.45 -3.67 -1.69
C ALA A 54 -8.81 -4.56 -0.60
N PHE A 55 -9.21 -4.39 0.66
CA PHE A 55 -8.78 -5.23 1.80
C PHE A 55 -9.92 -6.09 2.34
N ARG A 56 -10.96 -6.35 1.53
CA ARG A 56 -12.05 -7.28 1.87
C ARG A 56 -11.53 -8.69 2.11
N ASP A 57 -10.68 -9.17 1.21
CA ASP A 57 -10.06 -10.49 1.23
C ASP A 57 -8.67 -10.45 0.58
N VAL A 58 -7.88 -11.52 0.75
CA VAL A 58 -6.50 -11.59 0.24
C VAL A 58 -6.45 -11.47 -1.28
N TYR A 59 -7.43 -12.04 -1.98
CA TYR A 59 -7.54 -11.91 -3.44
C TYR A 59 -7.71 -10.45 -3.87
N SER A 60 -8.56 -9.69 -3.17
CA SER A 60 -8.83 -8.29 -3.48
C SER A 60 -7.58 -7.44 -3.37
N VAL A 61 -6.68 -7.75 -2.41
CA VAL A 61 -5.39 -7.06 -2.28
C VAL A 61 -4.53 -7.30 -3.52
N MET A 62 -4.43 -8.55 -3.97
CA MET A 62 -3.67 -8.91 -5.17
C MET A 62 -4.27 -8.31 -6.44
N ALA A 63 -5.59 -8.39 -6.61
CA ALA A 63 -6.30 -7.89 -7.78
C ALA A 63 -6.22 -6.36 -7.94
N ASN A 64 -6.02 -5.62 -6.85
CA ASN A 64 -5.85 -4.16 -6.87
C ASN A 64 -4.38 -3.71 -6.80
N TRP A 65 -3.42 -4.64 -6.79
CA TRP A 65 -2.00 -4.31 -6.80
C TRP A 65 -1.58 -3.85 -8.21
N GLY A 66 -0.99 -2.65 -8.31
CA GLY A 66 -0.81 -1.96 -9.60
C GLY A 66 0.40 -2.39 -10.43
N ALA A 67 1.13 -3.44 -10.05
CA ALA A 67 2.30 -3.93 -10.76
C ALA A 67 2.58 -5.41 -10.47
N ASN A 68 3.48 -6.03 -11.24
CA ASN A 68 3.96 -7.39 -10.96
C ASN A 68 4.99 -7.44 -9.81
N HIS A 69 5.55 -6.28 -9.40
CA HIS A 69 6.53 -6.18 -8.32
C HIS A 69 5.95 -5.45 -7.09
N GLY A 70 6.52 -5.75 -5.93
CA GLY A 70 6.33 -5.01 -4.70
C GLY A 70 7.63 -4.98 -3.88
N VAL A 71 7.72 -4.06 -2.94
CA VAL A 71 8.83 -3.99 -1.98
C VAL A 71 8.32 -4.39 -0.60
N THR A 72 9.07 -5.22 0.10
CA THR A 72 8.80 -5.58 1.50
C THR A 72 9.82 -4.90 2.41
N VAL A 73 9.34 -4.44 3.56
CA VAL A 73 10.15 -3.86 4.64
C VAL A 73 9.70 -4.49 5.95
N TYR A 74 10.64 -4.73 6.86
CA TYR A 74 10.32 -5.26 8.18
C TYR A 74 9.54 -4.24 9.00
N GLY A 75 8.56 -4.71 9.77
CA GLY A 75 7.69 -3.88 10.60
C GLY A 75 6.46 -3.30 9.88
N HIS A 76 5.58 -2.68 10.65
CA HIS A 76 4.37 -1.99 10.17
C HIS A 76 4.62 -0.49 10.14
N VAL A 77 5.22 -0.04 9.03
CA VAL A 77 5.64 1.35 8.79
C VAL A 77 4.69 2.11 7.86
N GLY A 78 3.45 1.64 7.69
CA GLY A 78 2.50 2.24 6.76
C GLY A 78 2.15 3.69 7.12
N ALA A 79 2.02 4.00 8.40
CA ALA A 79 1.77 5.37 8.86
C ALA A 79 2.93 6.34 8.55
N ASP A 80 4.18 5.86 8.67
CA ASP A 80 5.37 6.63 8.32
C ASP A 80 5.40 6.92 6.81
N LEU A 81 5.06 5.92 6.00
CA LEU A 81 4.99 6.04 4.54
C LEU A 81 3.86 6.98 4.09
N ILE A 82 2.70 6.96 4.74
CA ILE A 82 1.60 7.90 4.46
C ILE A 82 2.04 9.34 4.78
N THR A 83 2.71 9.53 5.92
CA THR A 83 3.23 10.84 6.30
C THR A 83 4.25 11.34 5.27
N LEU A 84 5.23 10.50 4.91
CA LEU A 84 6.23 10.81 3.88
C LEU A 84 5.59 11.12 2.52
N ALA A 85 4.62 10.32 2.08
CA ALA A 85 3.93 10.51 0.81
C ALA A 85 3.21 11.88 0.77
N SER A 86 2.56 12.28 1.87
CA SER A 86 1.92 13.60 1.96
C SER A 86 2.93 14.76 1.89
N MET A 87 4.12 14.61 2.50
CA MET A 87 5.20 15.58 2.38
C MET A 87 5.70 15.70 0.94
N LEU A 88 5.63 14.64 0.16
CA LEU A 88 6.05 14.61 -1.25
C LEU A 88 4.91 14.87 -2.24
N ARG A 89 3.67 15.04 -1.73
CA ARG A 89 2.43 15.22 -2.52
C ARG A 89 2.19 14.04 -3.47
N ILE A 90 2.45 12.83 -2.98
CA ILE A 90 2.16 11.57 -3.65
C ILE A 90 0.88 11.00 -3.01
N PRO A 91 -0.25 10.92 -3.73
CA PRO A 91 -1.48 10.35 -3.19
C PRO A 91 -1.32 8.85 -2.89
N VAL A 92 -1.90 8.42 -1.78
CA VAL A 92 -1.93 7.00 -1.36
C VAL A 92 -3.25 6.38 -1.82
N THR A 93 -3.19 5.50 -2.82
CA THR A 93 -4.37 4.96 -3.51
C THR A 93 -4.89 3.65 -2.95
N LEU A 94 -4.12 3.03 -2.06
CA LEU A 94 -4.48 1.76 -1.43
C LEU A 94 -3.68 1.63 -0.12
N HIS A 95 -4.35 1.59 1.03
CA HIS A 95 -3.73 1.24 2.31
C HIS A 95 -4.69 0.56 3.29
N ASN A 96 -4.16 -0.27 4.18
CA ASN A 96 -4.88 -0.88 5.31
C ASN A 96 -4.40 -0.36 6.68
N VAL A 97 -3.70 0.77 6.68
CA VAL A 97 -3.30 1.47 7.90
C VAL A 97 -4.55 1.98 8.63
N PRO A 98 -4.69 1.77 9.95
CA PRO A 98 -5.80 2.30 10.72
C PRO A 98 -5.91 3.83 10.60
N GLN A 99 -7.15 4.33 10.48
CA GLN A 99 -7.42 5.73 10.18
C GLN A 99 -6.88 6.70 11.24
N GLU A 100 -6.87 6.29 12.51
CA GLU A 100 -6.33 7.05 13.63
C GLU A 100 -4.81 7.22 13.61
N LYS A 101 -4.10 6.42 12.80
CA LYS A 101 -2.65 6.54 12.57
C LYS A 101 -2.29 7.38 11.34
N VAL A 102 -3.27 7.74 10.52
CA VAL A 102 -3.04 8.57 9.34
C VAL A 102 -2.66 9.97 9.80
N TYR A 103 -1.41 10.37 9.54
CA TYR A 103 -0.90 11.69 9.87
C TYR A 103 -0.39 12.39 8.61
N ARG A 104 -0.91 13.59 8.37
CA ARG A 104 -0.61 14.43 7.20
C ARG A 104 -0.55 15.90 7.66
N PRO A 105 -0.01 16.83 6.85
CA PRO A 105 -0.06 18.25 7.18
C PRO A 105 -1.50 18.71 7.46
N HIS A 106 -1.69 19.54 8.49
CA HIS A 106 -3.03 19.98 8.94
C HIS A 106 -3.90 20.56 7.81
N ALA A 107 -3.27 21.14 6.78
CA ALA A 107 -3.95 21.69 5.61
C ALA A 107 -4.76 20.65 4.82
N TRP A 108 -4.44 19.34 4.90
CA TRP A 108 -5.23 18.29 4.24
C TRP A 108 -6.69 18.28 4.72
N ALA A 109 -6.95 18.63 5.98
CA ALA A 109 -8.30 18.66 6.52
C ALA A 109 -9.20 19.71 5.84
N ALA A 110 -8.62 20.77 5.25
CA ALA A 110 -9.36 21.78 4.48
C ALA A 110 -9.87 21.26 3.13
N PHE A 111 -9.33 20.13 2.63
CA PHE A 111 -9.81 19.46 1.43
C PHE A 111 -10.93 18.46 1.73
N GLY A 112 -11.25 18.23 3.01
CA GLY A 112 -12.31 17.33 3.46
C GLY A 112 -11.85 16.43 4.61
N THR A 113 -12.79 16.03 5.47
CA THR A 113 -12.51 15.19 6.65
C THR A 113 -13.27 13.87 6.67
N LYS A 114 -14.26 13.68 5.79
CA LYS A 114 -15.05 12.45 5.70
C LYS A 114 -14.43 11.42 4.77
N ASP A 115 -14.01 11.86 3.58
CA ASP A 115 -13.35 11.03 2.58
C ASP A 115 -11.86 11.41 2.53
N THR A 116 -11.08 10.67 3.32
CA THR A 116 -9.65 10.94 3.53
C THR A 116 -8.79 10.57 2.31
N GLU A 117 -9.32 9.73 1.41
CA GLU A 117 -8.70 9.39 0.13
C GLU A 117 -8.93 10.50 -0.88
N ALA A 118 -10.18 10.94 -1.06
CA ALA A 118 -10.50 12.05 -1.96
C ALA A 118 -9.80 13.35 -1.53
N ALA A 119 -9.74 13.63 -0.23
CA ALA A 119 -9.02 14.78 0.30
C ALA A 119 -7.51 14.70 0.02
N ASP A 120 -6.91 13.50 0.05
CA ASP A 120 -5.49 13.31 -0.28
C ASP A 120 -5.20 13.63 -1.74
N PHE A 121 -6.02 13.11 -2.66
CA PHE A 121 -5.92 13.42 -4.08
C PHE A 121 -6.07 14.91 -4.36
N ALA A 122 -7.06 15.57 -3.74
CA ALA A 122 -7.31 16.99 -3.94
C ALA A 122 -6.15 17.84 -3.43
N ALA A 123 -5.61 17.53 -2.25
CA ALA A 123 -4.46 18.23 -1.66
C ALA A 123 -3.18 18.01 -2.50
N CYS A 124 -2.88 16.76 -2.86
CA CYS A 124 -1.71 16.43 -3.69
C CYS A 124 -1.77 17.14 -5.05
N LYS A 125 -2.95 17.15 -5.69
CA LYS A 125 -3.17 17.87 -6.95
C LYS A 125 -2.99 19.38 -6.79
N HIS A 126 -3.52 19.97 -5.72
CA HIS A 126 -3.47 21.40 -5.48
C HIS A 126 -2.03 21.89 -5.23
N TYR A 127 -1.27 21.21 -4.36
CA TYR A 127 0.09 21.61 -4.01
C TYR A 127 1.12 21.17 -5.07
N GLY A 128 0.90 20.04 -5.74
CA GLY A 128 1.80 19.49 -6.74
C GLY A 128 3.18 19.07 -6.20
N PRO A 129 4.13 18.71 -7.08
CA PRO A 129 5.45 18.23 -6.67
C PRO A 129 6.25 19.33 -5.96
N LEU A 130 7.09 18.93 -5.01
CA LEU A 130 7.89 19.85 -4.17
C LEU A 130 8.94 20.63 -4.97
N TYR A 131 9.52 20.02 -6.01
CA TYR A 131 10.52 20.62 -6.88
C TYR A 131 10.01 20.63 -8.31
N ARG A 132 10.34 21.67 -9.06
CA ARG A 132 9.96 21.86 -10.47
C ARG A 132 11.12 22.48 -11.25
#